data_AF-W4L8N2-F1
#
_entry.id   AF-W4L8N2-F1
#
_cell.length_a   1.000
_cell.length_b   1.000
_cell.length_c   1.000
_cell.angle_alpha   90.00
_cell.angle_beta   90.00
_cell.angle_gamma   90.00
#
_symmetry.space_group_name_H-M   'P 1'
#
loop_
_entity.id
_entity.type
_entity.pdbx_description
1 polymer ?
#
loop_
_entity_poly.entity_id
_entity_poly.type
_entity_poly.pdbx_seq_one_letter_code
_entity_poly.pdbx_strand_id
1 'polypeptide(L)'
;MMGWRARLGFLVPPGNPTVESEMMQLAPAGVSLHFSRLVASGPTGTHEGQEERNRSYLEHIGESTALLAMVKPDVMVLAHTASSYTLTPEAEAQLLADLAARSQSQLITAAGAVKQALRHLGVQRVALATPYAE
;
A
#
# COMPACT_ATOMS: atom_id res chain seq x y z
N MET A 1 -20.67 -15.63 6.16
CA MET A 1 -19.20 -15.62 5.99
C MET A 1 -18.83 -14.34 5.26
N MET A 2 -17.86 -13.56 5.73
CA MET A 2 -17.40 -12.34 5.06
C MET A 2 -16.46 -12.69 3.89
N GLY A 3 -16.33 -11.80 2.91
CA GLY A 3 -15.44 -12.02 1.75
C GLY A 3 -16.08 -12.73 0.56
N TRP A 4 -17.41 -12.92 0.57
CA TRP A 4 -18.15 -13.49 -0.56
C TRP A 4 -18.17 -12.57 -1.78
N ARG A 5 -17.99 -11.26 -1.59
CA ARG A 5 -17.97 -10.27 -2.65
C ARG A 5 -16.56 -9.97 -3.15
N ALA A 6 -15.63 -9.76 -2.22
CA ALA A 6 -14.21 -9.59 -2.49
C ALA A 6 -13.37 -9.75 -1.21
N ARG A 7 -12.09 -10.06 -1.38
CA ARG A 7 -11.04 -10.02 -0.36
C ARG A 7 -10.02 -8.97 -0.77
N LEU A 8 -9.87 -7.94 0.05
CA LEU A 8 -8.88 -6.89 -0.16
C LEU A 8 -7.72 -7.09 0.81
N GLY A 9 -6.51 -7.10 0.27
CA GLY A 9 -5.28 -7.15 1.05
C GLY A 9 -4.63 -5.76 1.14
N PHE A 10 -4.04 -5.43 2.29
CA PHE A 10 -3.30 -4.17 2.48
C PHE A 10 -1.93 -4.47 3.08
N LEU A 11 -0.89 -4.00 2.38
CA LEU A 11 0.48 -3.94 2.89
C LEU A 11 0.65 -2.57 3.53
N VAL A 12 0.71 -2.53 4.86
CA VAL A 12 0.70 -1.29 5.64
C VAL A 12 2.05 -1.09 6.36
N PRO A 13 2.54 0.16 6.52
CA PRO A 13 3.69 0.41 7.37
C PRO A 13 3.46 -0.10 8.80
N PRO A 14 4.50 -0.59 9.50
CA PRO A 14 4.35 -1.24 10.80
C PRO A 14 3.79 -0.28 11.87
N GLY A 15 4.18 1.00 11.81
CA GLY A 15 3.70 2.03 12.74
C GLY A 15 2.43 2.76 12.29
N ASN A 16 1.77 2.35 11.19
CA ASN A 16 0.54 3.02 10.74
C ASN A 16 -0.68 2.51 11.52
N PRO A 17 -1.42 3.36 12.26
CA PRO A 17 -2.64 2.95 12.96
C PRO A 17 -3.93 3.25 12.17
N THR A 18 -3.82 3.95 11.05
CA THR A 18 -4.96 4.62 10.40
C THR A 18 -5.63 3.74 9.35
N VAL A 19 -4.86 3.12 8.45
CA VAL A 19 -5.38 2.42 7.26
C VAL A 19 -6.38 1.35 7.65
N GLU A 20 -6.07 0.53 8.64
CA GLU A 20 -6.97 -0.53 9.09
C GLU A 20 -8.31 0.04 9.58
N SER A 21 -8.25 1.05 10.45
CA SER A 21 -9.44 1.67 11.05
C SER A 21 -10.35 2.35 10.01
N GLU A 22 -9.77 3.02 9.02
CA GLU A 22 -10.53 3.73 8.00
C GLU A 22 -11.11 2.76 6.96
N MET A 23 -10.31 1.79 6.50
CA MET A 23 -10.78 0.82 5.51
C MET A 23 -11.88 -0.07 6.09
N MET A 24 -11.81 -0.44 7.37
CA MET A 24 -12.89 -1.18 8.04
C MET A 24 -14.21 -0.41 8.05
N GLN A 25 -14.18 0.92 8.17
CA GLN A 25 -15.39 1.75 8.12
C GLN A 25 -15.93 1.92 6.69
N LEU A 26 -15.05 1.92 5.69
CA LEU A 26 -15.42 2.10 4.29
C LEU A 26 -15.81 0.80 3.57
N ALA A 27 -15.48 -0.36 4.14
CA ALA A 27 -15.73 -1.65 3.50
C ALA A 27 -17.23 -1.91 3.30
N PRO A 28 -17.69 -2.14 2.05
CA PRO A 28 -19.08 -2.46 1.81
C PRO A 28 -19.40 -3.90 2.26
N ALA A 29 -20.69 -4.18 2.46
CA ALA A 29 -21.15 -5.51 2.85
C ALA A 29 -20.62 -6.60 1.91
N GLY A 30 -20.09 -7.67 2.52
CA GLY A 30 -19.54 -8.83 1.79
C GLY A 30 -18.08 -8.73 1.41
N VAL A 31 -17.43 -7.58 1.60
CA VAL A 31 -15.98 -7.42 1.42
C VAL A 31 -15.27 -7.74 2.73
N SER A 32 -14.20 -8.53 2.66
CA SER A 32 -13.30 -8.77 3.80
C SER A 32 -11.96 -8.08 3.57
N LEU A 33 -11.34 -7.60 4.65
CA LEU A 33 -10.08 -6.89 4.63
C LEU A 33 -9.02 -7.71 5.37
N HIS A 34 -7.82 -7.74 4.82
CA HIS A 34 -6.69 -8.51 5.34
C HIS A 34 -5.45 -7.64 5.29
N PHE A 35 -4.64 -7.70 6.34
CA PHE A 35 -3.54 -6.77 6.53
C PHE A 35 -2.25 -7.54 6.78
N SER A 36 -1.16 -7.08 6.15
CA SER A 36 0.19 -7.53 6.43
C SER A 36 1.07 -6.30 6.66
N ARG A 37 1.93 -6.37 7.67
CA ARG A 37 2.85 -5.27 7.99
C ARG A 37 4.07 -5.35 7.06
N LEU A 38 4.48 -4.20 6.55
CA LEU A 38 5.78 -4.04 5.92
C LEU A 38 6.87 -4.14 6.99
N VAL A 39 8.00 -4.77 6.65
CA VAL A 39 9.16 -4.86 7.54
C VAL A 39 9.95 -3.56 7.47
N ALA A 40 10.16 -2.91 8.61
CA ALA A 40 11.13 -1.82 8.72
C ALA A 40 12.08 -1.99 9.90
N SER A 41 13.29 -1.49 9.67
CA SER A 41 14.34 -1.32 10.69
C SER A 41 14.53 0.18 10.98
N GLY A 42 14.75 0.53 12.25
CA GLY A 42 15.00 1.91 12.70
C GLY A 42 13.87 2.49 13.57
N PRO A 43 14.11 3.65 14.21
CA PRO A 43 13.15 4.29 15.11
C PRO A 43 11.86 4.70 14.37
N THR A 44 10.71 4.53 15.00
CA THR A 44 9.40 4.97 14.48
C THR A 44 9.14 6.44 14.81
N GLY A 45 8.40 7.15 13.95
CA GLY A 45 7.84 8.48 14.29
C GLY A 45 8.78 9.67 14.14
N THR A 46 10.01 9.47 13.67
CA THR A 46 10.97 10.54 13.37
C THR A 46 11.14 10.69 11.86
N HIS A 47 11.38 11.91 11.34
CA HIS A 47 11.83 12.08 9.95
C HIS A 47 13.23 11.48 9.74
N GLU A 48 14.04 11.47 10.80
CA GLU A 48 15.35 10.80 10.83
C GLU A 48 15.20 9.29 10.56
N GLY A 49 15.99 8.77 9.61
CA GLY A 49 15.96 7.36 9.19
C GLY A 49 14.83 6.99 8.22
N GLN A 50 14.09 7.94 7.66
CA GLN A 50 12.97 7.64 6.75
C GLN A 50 13.40 6.94 5.47
N GLU A 51 14.54 7.33 4.89
CA GLU A 51 15.10 6.65 3.71
C GLU A 51 15.48 5.20 4.01
N GLU A 52 16.09 4.95 5.17
CA GLU A 52 16.48 3.61 5.58
C GLU A 52 15.27 2.72 5.85
N ARG A 53 14.22 3.26 6.50
CA ARG A 53 12.94 2.57 6.63
C ARG A 53 12.33 2.26 5.27
N ASN A 54 12.29 3.23 4.35
CA ASN A 54 11.75 3.03 3.01
C ASN A 54 12.51 1.94 2.24
N ARG A 55 13.84 1.91 2.35
CA ARG A 55 14.68 0.86 1.78
C ARG A 55 14.35 -0.50 2.37
N SER A 56 14.25 -0.60 3.70
CA SER A 56 13.91 -1.86 4.36
C SER A 56 12.52 -2.39 3.96
N TYR A 57 11.53 -1.50 3.72
CA TYR A 57 10.24 -1.91 3.16
C TYR A 57 10.39 -2.59 1.80
N LEU A 58 11.19 -2.00 0.91
CA LEU A 58 11.39 -2.51 -0.46
C LEU A 58 12.19 -3.81 -0.46
N GLU A 59 13.21 -3.94 0.40
CA GLU A 59 14.00 -5.16 0.55
C GLU A 59 13.13 -6.36 0.95
N HIS A 60 12.14 -6.15 1.82
CA HIS A 60 11.29 -7.22 2.38
C HIS A 60 9.86 -7.23 1.81
N ILE A 61 9.59 -6.44 0.76
CA ILE A 61 8.24 -6.31 0.19
C ILE A 61 7.73 -7.65 -0.33
N GLY A 62 8.63 -8.48 -0.89
CA GLY A 62 8.31 -9.81 -1.38
C GLY A 62 7.79 -10.74 -0.28
N GLU A 63 8.43 -10.74 0.89
CA GLU A 63 8.03 -11.56 2.04
C GLU A 63 6.67 -11.12 2.60
N SER A 64 6.51 -9.80 2.79
CA SER A 64 5.26 -9.20 3.28
C SER A 64 4.09 -9.50 2.35
N THR A 65 4.34 -9.44 1.03
CA THR A 65 3.38 -9.77 -0.03
C THR A 65 3.06 -11.26 -0.05
N ALA A 66 4.07 -12.13 0.07
CA ALA A 66 3.87 -13.59 0.06
C ALA A 66 3.01 -14.05 1.24
N LEU A 67 3.22 -13.49 2.43
CA LEU A 67 2.37 -13.76 3.60
C LEU A 67 0.92 -13.39 3.36
N LEU A 68 0.67 -12.19 2.82
CA LEU A 68 -0.69 -11.71 2.53
C LEU A 68 -1.36 -12.51 1.40
N ALA A 69 -0.59 -12.94 0.41
CA ALA A 69 -1.07 -13.73 -0.73
C ALA A 69 -1.63 -15.10 -0.31
N MET A 70 -1.25 -15.64 0.85
CA MET A 70 -1.84 -16.88 1.37
C MET A 70 -3.35 -16.79 1.58
N VAL A 71 -3.86 -15.58 1.80
CA VAL A 71 -5.31 -15.31 1.92
C VAL A 71 -6.02 -15.29 0.56
N LYS A 72 -5.24 -15.28 -0.54
CA LYS A 72 -5.68 -15.17 -1.94
C LYS A 72 -6.59 -13.95 -2.16
N PRO A 73 -6.15 -12.73 -1.80
CA PRO A 73 -6.93 -11.52 -2.03
C PRO A 73 -7.15 -11.29 -3.53
N ASP A 74 -8.30 -10.71 -3.89
CA ASP A 74 -8.60 -10.33 -5.27
C ASP A 74 -7.74 -9.14 -5.70
N VAL A 75 -7.51 -8.22 -4.76
CA VAL A 75 -6.65 -7.04 -4.92
C VAL A 75 -5.82 -6.84 -3.66
N MET A 76 -4.53 -6.54 -3.83
CA MET A 76 -3.65 -6.06 -2.78
C MET A 76 -3.26 -4.61 -3.02
N VAL A 77 -3.20 -3.85 -1.93
CA VAL A 77 -2.84 -2.44 -1.92
C VAL A 77 -1.53 -2.26 -1.17
N LEU A 78 -0.52 -1.71 -1.82
CA LEU A 78 0.61 -1.10 -1.11
C LEU A 78 0.14 0.23 -0.51
N ALA A 79 -0.31 0.18 0.74
CA ALA A 79 -0.94 1.29 1.46
C ALA A 79 0.10 2.23 2.09
N HIS A 80 1.11 2.60 1.29
CA HIS A 80 2.17 3.50 1.67
C HIS A 80 2.58 4.34 0.46
N THR A 81 2.26 5.64 0.48
CA THR A 81 2.57 6.56 -0.62
C THR A 81 4.06 6.81 -0.78
N ALA A 82 4.82 6.84 0.33
CA ALA A 82 6.23 7.21 0.27
C ALA A 82 7.12 6.17 -0.42
N SER A 83 6.71 4.90 -0.46
CA SER A 83 7.38 3.87 -1.26
C SER A 83 7.45 4.23 -2.75
N SER A 84 6.47 4.98 -3.26
CA SER A 84 6.40 5.40 -4.66
C SER A 84 7.36 6.56 -5.00
N TYR A 85 7.98 7.21 -4.01
CA TYR A 85 8.96 8.28 -4.25
C TYR A 85 10.40 7.75 -4.35
N THR A 86 10.66 6.58 -3.79
CA THR A 86 12.00 5.99 -3.74
C THR A 86 12.41 5.32 -5.05
N LEU A 87 11.42 4.96 -5.89
CA LEU A 87 11.62 4.29 -7.16
C LEU A 87 11.27 5.21 -8.33
N THR A 88 11.91 4.99 -9.48
CA THR A 88 11.42 5.59 -10.72
C THR A 88 10.07 4.96 -11.09
N PRO A 89 9.21 5.64 -11.88
CA PRO A 89 7.94 5.07 -12.32
C PRO A 89 8.07 3.71 -13.01
N GLU A 90 9.13 3.51 -13.79
CA GLU A 90 9.42 2.24 -14.48
C GLU A 90 9.79 1.14 -13.48
N ALA A 91 10.63 1.47 -12.49
CA ALA A 91 11.04 0.51 -11.47
C ALA A 91 9.87 0.15 -10.53
N GLU A 92 9.01 1.11 -10.20
CA GLU A 92 7.76 0.85 -9.47
C GLU A 92 6.84 -0.08 -10.29
N ALA A 93 6.64 0.21 -11.59
CA ALA A 93 5.81 -0.62 -12.44
C ALA A 93 6.34 -2.07 -12.56
N GLN A 94 7.66 -2.24 -12.72
CA GLN A 94 8.29 -3.55 -12.76
C GLN A 94 8.11 -4.31 -11.43
N LEU A 95 8.35 -3.64 -10.30
CA LEU A 95 8.16 -4.23 -8.97
C LEU A 95 6.72 -4.71 -8.77
N LEU A 96 5.73 -3.88 -9.14
CA LEU A 96 4.33 -4.24 -9.02
C LEU A 96 3.96 -5.43 -9.92
N ALA A 97 4.48 -5.48 -11.15
CA ALA A 97 4.27 -6.60 -12.06
C ALA A 97 4.85 -7.90 -11.49
N ASP A 98 6.06 -7.85 -10.95
CA ASP A 98 6.73 -9.02 -10.35
C ASP A 98 5.98 -9.53 -9.11
N LEU A 99 5.53 -8.63 -8.24
CA LEU A 99 4.75 -8.96 -7.06
C LEU A 99 3.37 -9.51 -7.42
N ALA A 100 2.68 -8.93 -8.40
CA ALA A 100 1.40 -9.42 -8.90
C ALA A 100 1.54 -10.83 -9.48
N ALA A 101 2.57 -11.07 -10.29
CA ALA A 101 2.84 -12.39 -10.87
C ALA A 101 3.12 -13.45 -9.80
N ARG A 102 3.90 -13.12 -8.76
CA ARG A 102 4.23 -14.06 -7.67
C ARG A 102 3.04 -14.35 -6.76
N SER A 103 2.22 -13.34 -6.50
CA SER A 103 1.09 -13.45 -5.58
C SER A 103 -0.20 -13.95 -6.22
N GLN A 104 -0.30 -13.91 -7.56
CA GLN A 104 -1.52 -14.21 -8.30
C GLN A 104 -2.70 -13.30 -7.89
N SER A 105 -2.38 -12.07 -7.49
CA SER A 105 -3.34 -11.02 -7.11
C SER A 105 -3.03 -9.74 -7.86
N GLN A 106 -4.06 -8.92 -8.10
CA GLN A 106 -3.83 -7.57 -8.63
C GLN A 106 -3.13 -6.72 -7.56
N LEU A 107 -2.11 -5.95 -7.95
CA LEU A 107 -1.44 -5.01 -7.05
C LEU A 107 -1.71 -3.57 -7.48
N ILE A 108 -2.07 -2.72 -6.53
CA ILE A 108 -2.15 -1.27 -6.71
C ILE A 108 -1.39 -0.55 -5.60
N THR A 109 -1.01 0.70 -5.82
CA THR A 109 -0.36 1.55 -4.81
C THR A 109 -1.28 2.69 -4.38
N ALA A 110 -1.12 3.16 -3.14
CA ALA A 110 -1.85 4.34 -2.66
C ALA A 110 -1.62 5.56 -3.56
N ALA A 111 -0.37 5.82 -3.97
CA ALA A 111 -0.05 6.92 -4.89
C ALA A 111 -0.70 6.71 -6.27
N GLY A 112 -0.69 5.46 -6.78
CA GLY A 112 -1.39 5.10 -8.01
C GLY A 112 -2.90 5.34 -7.94
N ALA A 113 -3.53 4.97 -6.82
CA ALA A 113 -4.95 5.18 -6.57
C ALA A 113 -5.31 6.67 -6.51
N VAL A 114 -4.53 7.51 -5.82
CA VAL A 114 -4.72 8.97 -5.79
C VAL A 114 -4.63 9.54 -7.20
N LYS A 115 -3.59 9.19 -7.97
CA LYS A 115 -3.43 9.63 -9.37
C LYS A 115 -4.62 9.23 -10.23
N GLN A 116 -5.13 8.00 -10.09
CA GLN A 116 -6.30 7.52 -10.83
C GLN A 116 -7.57 8.28 -10.43
N ALA A 117 -7.80 8.50 -9.14
CA ALA A 117 -8.96 9.22 -8.63
C ALA A 117 -8.99 10.67 -9.13
N LEU A 118 -7.86 11.39 -9.06
CA LEU A 118 -7.76 12.77 -9.55
C LEU A 118 -8.07 12.88 -11.05
N ARG A 119 -7.55 11.93 -11.85
CA ARG A 119 -7.86 11.87 -13.29
C ARG A 119 -9.33 11.58 -13.55
N HIS A 120 -9.90 10.61 -12.84
CA HIS A 120 -11.30 10.24 -12.97
C HIS A 120 -12.24 11.42 -12.65
N LEU A 121 -11.88 12.21 -11.63
CA LEU A 121 -12.63 13.41 -11.21
C LEU A 121 -12.34 14.65 -12.07
N GLY A 122 -11.44 14.58 -13.06
CA GLY A 122 -11.08 15.71 -13.90
C GLY A 122 -10.37 16.86 -13.16
N VAL A 123 -9.70 16.55 -12.04
CA VAL A 123 -9.05 17.56 -11.20
C VAL A 123 -7.82 18.14 -11.89
N GLN A 124 -7.78 19.46 -12.06
CA GLN A 124 -6.66 20.17 -12.68
C GLN A 124 -5.82 20.99 -11.69
N ARG A 125 -6.34 21.25 -10.49
CA ARG A 125 -5.66 22.03 -9.44
C ARG A 125 -5.83 21.32 -8.12
N VAL A 126 -4.72 21.12 -7.40
CA VAL A 126 -4.67 20.39 -6.13
C VAL A 126 -4.07 21.29 -5.06
N ALA A 127 -4.74 21.42 -3.93
CA ALA A 127 -4.14 21.89 -2.69
C ALA A 127 -3.68 20.67 -1.89
N LEU A 128 -2.41 20.63 -1.49
CA LEU A 128 -1.82 19.50 -0.77
C LEU A 128 -1.66 19.85 0.71
N ALA A 129 -2.29 19.06 1.58
CA ALA A 129 -2.04 19.06 3.01
C ALA A 129 -1.34 17.75 3.37
N THR A 130 -0.20 17.85 4.05
CA THR A 130 0.64 16.70 4.40
C THR A 130 1.21 16.88 5.81
N PRO A 131 1.33 15.81 6.62
CA PRO A 131 1.99 15.87 7.92
C PRO A 131 3.53 15.87 7.83
N TYR A 132 4.09 15.65 6.63
CA TYR A 132 5.52 15.65 6.38
C TYR A 132 6.05 17.09 6.20
N ALA A 133 7.27 17.34 6.68
CA ALA A 133 7.98 18.58 6.42
C ALA A 133 8.41 18.68 4.96
N GLU A 134 8.72 19.90 4.50
CA GLU A 134 9.38 20.16 3.22
C GLU A 134 10.81 19.62 3.17
#